data_AF-X1ETM0-F1
#
_entry.id   AF-X1ETM0-F1
#
_cell.length_a   1.000
_cell.length_b   1.000
_cell.length_c   1.000
_cell.angle_alpha   90.00
_cell.angle_beta   90.00
_cell.angle_gamma   90.00
#
_symmetry.space_group_name_H-M   'P 1'
#
loop_
_entity.id
_entity.type
_entity.pdbx_description
1 polymer ?
#
loop_
_entity_poly.entity_id
_entity_poly.type
_entity_poly.pdbx_seq_one_letter_code
_entity_poly.pdbx_strand_id
1 'polypeptide(L)'
;MTRISSLEDLKRLKAIVEPRFKVREDRDFTKIKTAPEINIRVCQGSGCTASGSEQITKTLEECIKANRLEKRVKIIITGCHGLCEMGPIIIINPGDTLYTRVKPEDVEEIVERHLLNGEIVERLVYHNPVSGKPIPAYSEISFYLGQERRVLHNNGFIDPWSIDEYIARDGYQALAKALTQMKPDEVIDEVRKSGLRGRGGAGFPTATKWGFVRSAPSEEKYVICNGDEGDPGAYMNRSVLEGNPHSIIEGMAIGAYAIGNVHQGYAYVRAEYPLAIETLSHAIAQAREYGLLGKNTMGTNFEFSIDIFPGAGAFVCGEETGLLISIEGKRG
;
A
#
# COMPACT_ATOMS: atom_id res chain seq x y z
N MET A 1 7.15 20.06 9.39
CA MET A 1 6.91 19.31 8.14
C MET A 1 7.01 20.22 6.94
N THR A 2 7.49 19.70 5.81
CA THR A 2 7.51 20.42 4.53
C THR A 2 6.15 20.25 3.87
N ARG A 3 5.32 21.31 3.87
CA ARG A 3 4.09 21.31 3.08
C ARG A 3 4.46 21.21 1.59
N ILE A 4 3.83 20.29 0.88
CA ILE A 4 4.02 20.07 -0.55
C ILE A 4 3.03 20.95 -1.31
N SER A 5 3.57 21.82 -2.18
CA SER A 5 2.79 22.79 -2.92
C SER A 5 3.04 22.73 -4.43
N SER A 6 3.95 21.86 -4.88
CA SER A 6 4.37 21.80 -6.27
C SER A 6 4.95 20.44 -6.63
N LEU A 7 5.02 20.15 -7.93
CA LEU A 7 5.71 18.96 -8.43
C LEU A 7 7.20 18.96 -8.05
N GLU A 8 7.81 20.15 -7.91
CA GLU A 8 9.21 20.27 -7.50
C GLU A 8 9.43 19.87 -6.05
N ASP A 9 8.47 20.19 -5.15
CA ASP A 9 8.50 19.72 -3.77
C ASP A 9 8.47 18.18 -3.68
N LEU A 10 7.62 17.54 -4.49
CA LEU A 10 7.56 16.07 -4.59
C LEU A 10 8.89 15.49 -5.08
N LYS A 11 9.48 16.06 -6.14
CA LYS A 11 10.77 15.63 -6.67
C LYS A 11 11.90 15.78 -5.66
N ARG A 12 11.93 16.89 -4.93
CA ARG A 12 12.92 17.12 -3.86
C ARG A 12 12.78 16.08 -2.76
N LEU A 13 11.56 15.79 -2.31
CA LEU A 13 11.33 14.77 -1.28
C LEU A 13 11.75 13.39 -1.78
N LYS A 14 11.35 13.03 -3.00
CA LYS A 14 11.79 11.80 -3.65
C LYS A 14 13.31 11.68 -3.65
N ALA A 15 14.05 12.70 -4.06
CA ALA A 15 15.52 12.68 -4.10
C ALA A 15 16.17 12.45 -2.72
N ILE A 16 15.51 12.87 -1.62
CA ILE A 16 15.98 12.66 -0.25
C ILE A 16 15.73 11.23 0.23
N VAL A 17 14.60 10.63 -0.17
CA VAL A 17 14.10 9.37 0.40
C VAL A 17 14.45 8.17 -0.48
N GLU A 18 14.45 8.31 -1.80
CA GLU A 18 14.79 7.26 -2.77
C GLU A 18 16.11 6.53 -2.50
N PRO A 19 17.20 7.19 -2.02
CA PRO A 19 18.43 6.48 -1.64
C PRO A 19 18.23 5.38 -0.59
N ARG A 20 17.18 5.45 0.24
CA ARG A 20 16.83 4.42 1.24
C ARG A 20 16.42 3.09 0.59
N PHE A 21 15.99 3.10 -0.67
CA PHE A 21 15.58 1.89 -1.37
C PHE A 21 16.74 1.11 -2.00
N LYS A 22 17.92 1.72 -2.17
CA LYS A 22 19.08 1.06 -2.79
C LYS A 22 19.41 -0.29 -2.18
N VAL A 23 19.34 -0.38 -0.86
CA VAL A 23 19.56 -1.62 -0.10
C VAL A 23 18.44 -2.64 -0.33
N ARG A 24 17.17 -2.21 -0.41
CA ARG A 24 16.02 -3.10 -0.71
C ARG A 24 16.06 -3.67 -2.14
N GLU A 25 16.74 -2.98 -3.04
CA GLU A 25 16.92 -3.39 -4.44
C GLU A 25 18.20 -4.21 -4.66
N ASP A 26 19.15 -4.20 -3.71
CA ASP A 26 20.37 -5.00 -3.81
C ASP A 26 20.07 -6.48 -3.54
N ARG A 27 20.30 -7.30 -4.57
CA ARG A 27 20.03 -8.75 -4.55
C ARG A 27 21.27 -9.59 -4.24
N ASP A 28 22.40 -8.96 -3.95
CA ASP A 28 23.64 -9.68 -3.65
C ASP A 28 23.69 -10.06 -2.15
N PHE A 29 23.31 -11.30 -1.84
CA PHE A 29 23.28 -11.79 -0.46
C PHE A 29 24.69 -11.91 0.14
N THR A 30 25.75 -12.00 -0.68
CA THR A 30 27.13 -12.09 -0.18
C THR A 30 27.57 -10.81 0.54
N LYS A 31 26.89 -9.69 0.25
CA LYS A 31 27.15 -8.40 0.87
C LYS A 31 26.57 -8.26 2.27
N ILE A 32 25.74 -9.20 2.76
CA ILE A 32 25.08 -9.07 4.06
C ILE A 32 26.07 -8.59 5.13
N LYS A 33 27.24 -9.25 5.26
CA LYS A 33 28.26 -8.91 6.27
C LYS A 33 28.93 -7.56 6.09
N THR A 34 29.11 -7.12 4.85
CA THR A 34 29.85 -5.89 4.51
C THR A 34 28.95 -4.69 4.28
N ALA A 35 27.64 -4.90 4.13
CA ALA A 35 26.69 -3.85 3.84
C ALA A 35 26.59 -2.88 5.04
N PRO A 36 26.67 -1.56 4.78
CA PRO A 36 26.56 -0.55 5.83
C PRO A 36 25.16 -0.51 6.46
N GLU A 37 24.15 -0.99 5.73
CA GLU A 37 22.77 -1.07 6.16
C GLU A 37 22.14 -2.39 5.69
N ILE A 38 21.28 -2.96 6.52
CA ILE A 38 20.44 -4.13 6.28
C ILE A 38 19.00 -3.72 6.56
N ASN A 39 18.10 -4.14 5.68
CA ASN A 39 16.67 -3.92 5.84
C ASN A 39 15.96 -5.26 6.02
N ILE A 40 15.18 -5.38 7.09
CA ILE A 40 14.31 -6.53 7.37
C ILE A 40 12.88 -6.05 7.16
N ARG A 41 12.28 -6.46 6.04
CA ARG A 41 10.88 -6.17 5.73
C ARG A 41 10.01 -7.26 6.34
N VAL A 42 9.16 -6.89 7.30
CA VAL A 42 8.23 -7.80 7.97
C VAL A 42 6.82 -7.54 7.45
N CYS A 43 6.16 -8.57 6.94
CA CYS A 43 4.77 -8.45 6.53
C CYS A 43 3.86 -8.35 7.77
N GLN A 44 3.11 -7.26 7.91
CA GLN A 44 2.08 -7.08 8.95
C GLN A 44 0.69 -6.76 8.35
N GLY A 45 0.42 -7.22 7.13
CA GLY A 45 -0.97 -7.33 6.67
C GLY A 45 -1.74 -8.34 7.52
N SER A 46 -3.07 -8.21 7.57
CA SER A 46 -3.96 -8.96 8.48
C SER A 46 -3.65 -10.46 8.61
N GLY A 47 -3.31 -11.15 7.51
CA GLY A 47 -2.98 -12.58 7.54
C GLY A 47 -1.69 -12.93 8.29
N CYS A 48 -0.64 -12.12 8.15
CA CYS A 48 0.62 -12.32 8.87
C CYS A 48 0.50 -11.89 10.33
N THR A 49 -0.25 -10.81 10.60
CA THR A 49 -0.55 -10.35 11.97
C THR A 49 -1.30 -11.43 12.75
N ALA A 50 -2.35 -12.01 12.14
CA ALA A 50 -3.06 -13.15 12.73
C ALA A 50 -2.17 -14.38 12.96
N SER A 51 -1.05 -14.49 12.25
CA SER A 51 -0.07 -15.58 12.36
C SER A 51 1.15 -15.23 13.23
N GLY A 52 1.12 -14.10 13.96
CA GLY A 52 2.12 -13.74 14.96
C GLY A 52 3.26 -12.82 14.48
N SER A 53 3.12 -12.11 13.35
CA SER A 53 4.18 -11.22 12.83
C SER A 53 4.55 -10.07 13.76
N GLU A 54 3.64 -9.60 14.61
CA GLU A 54 3.95 -8.59 15.64
C GLU A 54 4.93 -9.12 16.68
N GLN A 55 4.74 -10.37 17.13
CA GLN A 55 5.66 -10.99 18.08
C GLN A 55 7.04 -11.21 17.46
N ILE A 56 7.09 -11.61 16.19
CA ILE A 56 8.34 -11.72 15.42
C ILE A 56 9.06 -10.38 15.35
N THR A 57 8.33 -9.28 15.13
CA THR A 57 8.89 -7.93 15.09
C THR A 57 9.52 -7.56 16.44
N LYS A 58 8.81 -7.77 17.54
CA LYS A 58 9.32 -7.51 18.90
C LYS A 58 10.57 -8.34 19.21
N THR A 59 10.55 -9.63 18.89
CA THR A 59 11.71 -10.51 19.09
C THR A 59 12.90 -10.09 18.21
N LEU A 60 12.66 -9.63 16.97
CA LEU A 60 13.71 -9.07 16.11
C LEU A 60 14.35 -7.83 16.76
N GLU A 61 13.55 -6.90 17.28
CA GLU A 61 14.05 -5.70 17.97
C GLU A 61 14.94 -6.06 19.18
N GLU A 62 14.49 -7.02 20.00
CA GLU A 62 15.24 -7.53 21.15
C GLU A 62 16.57 -8.16 20.73
N CYS A 63 16.56 -9.06 19.73
CA CYS A 63 17.77 -9.72 19.25
C CYS A 63 18.74 -8.75 18.57
N ILE A 64 18.25 -7.77 17.79
CA ILE A 64 19.07 -6.72 17.16
C ILE A 64 19.77 -5.91 18.24
N LYS A 65 19.06 -5.53 19.31
CA LYS A 65 19.62 -4.79 20.45
C LYS A 65 20.64 -5.62 21.22
N ALA A 66 20.34 -6.88 21.52
CA ALA A 66 21.24 -7.78 22.22
C ALA A 66 22.58 -7.96 21.48
N ASN A 67 22.53 -7.96 20.13
CA ASN A 67 23.69 -8.12 19.27
C ASN A 67 24.32 -6.79 18.79
N ARG A 68 23.85 -5.64 19.30
CA ARG A 68 24.36 -4.30 18.96
C ARG A 68 24.28 -3.95 17.46
N LEU A 69 23.22 -4.39 16.80
CA LEU A 69 23.00 -4.23 15.37
C LEU A 69 22.12 -3.03 15.00
N GLU A 70 21.65 -2.23 15.96
CA GLU A 70 20.66 -1.16 15.77
C GLU A 70 21.10 -0.07 14.77
N LYS A 71 22.42 0.14 14.63
CA LYS A 71 22.97 1.11 13.68
C LYS A 71 23.01 0.61 12.24
N ARG A 72 22.96 -0.71 12.05
CA ARG A 72 23.10 -1.38 10.74
C ARG A 72 21.80 -2.01 10.28
N VAL A 73 20.92 -2.44 11.18
CA VAL A 73 19.68 -3.14 10.84
C VAL A 73 18.48 -2.21 11.05
N LYS A 74 17.64 -2.09 10.03
CA LYS A 74 16.34 -1.43 10.10
C LYS A 74 15.24 -2.44 9.86
N ILE A 75 14.28 -2.50 10.78
CA ILE A 75 13.04 -3.24 10.57
C ILE A 75 12.04 -2.31 9.89
N ILE A 76 11.41 -2.79 8.82
CA ILE A 76 10.39 -2.07 8.07
C ILE A 76 9.13 -2.91 8.10
N ILE A 77 8.05 -2.32 8.56
CA ILE A 77 6.74 -2.93 8.47
C ILE A 77 6.21 -2.75 7.06
N THR A 78 5.67 -3.81 6.48
CA THR A 78 5.16 -3.78 5.11
C THR A 78 3.76 -4.40 5.03
N GLY A 79 3.00 -4.00 4.00
CA GLY A 79 1.74 -4.65 3.66
C GLY A 79 1.92 -6.07 3.12
N CYS A 80 0.79 -6.72 2.80
CA CYS A 80 0.75 -8.09 2.30
C CYS A 80 1.59 -8.30 1.03
N HIS A 81 2.44 -9.35 1.03
CA HIS A 81 3.23 -9.74 -0.15
C HIS A 81 2.45 -10.62 -1.14
N GLY A 82 1.31 -11.18 -0.74
CA GLY A 82 0.41 -11.97 -1.58
C GLY A 82 0.46 -13.49 -1.32
N LEU A 83 1.59 -14.03 -0.85
CA LEU A 83 1.73 -15.47 -0.57
C LEU A 83 1.39 -15.81 0.89
N CYS A 84 0.15 -15.54 1.30
CA CYS A 84 -0.29 -15.68 2.69
C CYS A 84 -0.14 -17.10 3.27
N GLU A 85 -0.20 -18.15 2.43
CA GLU A 85 0.02 -19.55 2.84
C GLU A 85 1.44 -19.79 3.42
N MET A 86 2.38 -18.93 3.05
CA MET A 86 3.76 -18.96 3.54
C MET A 86 4.03 -17.91 4.62
N GLY A 87 3.00 -17.24 5.13
CA GLY A 87 3.11 -16.28 6.23
C GLY A 87 3.42 -16.94 7.58
N PRO A 88 3.99 -16.20 8.55
CA PRO A 88 4.58 -14.86 8.43
C PRO A 88 5.79 -14.82 7.49
N ILE A 89 5.84 -13.79 6.65
CA ILE A 89 6.93 -13.54 5.69
C ILE A 89 7.83 -12.44 6.23
N ILE A 90 9.14 -12.68 6.19
CA ILE A 90 10.16 -11.64 6.31
C ILE A 90 11.07 -11.67 5.08
N ILE A 91 11.56 -10.52 4.65
CA ILE A 91 12.56 -10.40 3.59
C ILE A 91 13.75 -9.61 4.10
N ILE A 92 14.94 -10.13 3.90
CA ILE A 92 16.19 -9.50 4.34
C ILE A 92 16.97 -9.02 3.11
N ASN A 93 17.36 -7.76 3.17
CA ASN A 93 18.11 -7.06 2.14
C ASN A 93 19.42 -6.48 2.71
N PRO A 94 20.55 -6.50 1.99
CA PRO A 94 20.72 -6.98 0.62
C PRO A 94 20.58 -8.50 0.49
N GLY A 95 20.33 -9.01 -0.71
CA GLY A 95 20.18 -10.44 -0.98
C GLY A 95 18.76 -10.87 -1.35
N ASP A 96 17.76 -10.05 -1.04
CA ASP A 96 16.35 -10.33 -1.34
C ASP A 96 15.89 -11.69 -0.77
N THR A 97 16.48 -12.10 0.36
CA THR A 97 16.23 -13.41 0.98
C THR A 97 14.88 -13.42 1.67
N LEU A 98 13.94 -14.20 1.16
CA LEU A 98 12.63 -14.40 1.77
C LEU A 98 12.65 -15.63 2.68
N TYR A 99 12.23 -15.43 3.93
CA TYR A 99 11.91 -16.49 4.87
C TYR A 99 10.39 -16.62 5.01
N THR A 100 9.94 -17.87 5.06
CA THR A 100 8.54 -18.29 5.12
C THR A 100 8.22 -18.91 6.46
N ARG A 101 6.95 -18.78 6.89
CA ARG A 101 6.38 -19.42 8.09
C ARG A 101 7.26 -19.21 9.33
N VAL A 102 7.87 -18.03 9.41
CA VAL A 102 8.78 -17.66 10.50
C VAL A 102 7.97 -17.64 11.79
N LYS A 103 8.53 -18.20 12.85
CA LYS A 103 8.00 -18.13 14.20
C LYS A 103 8.92 -17.27 15.09
N PRO A 104 8.43 -16.77 16.23
CA PRO A 104 9.28 -16.03 17.17
C PRO A 104 10.56 -16.78 17.56
N GLU A 105 10.48 -18.10 17.77
CA GLU A 105 11.63 -18.95 18.10
C GLU A 105 12.68 -19.09 16.97
N ASP A 106 12.31 -18.80 15.72
CA ASP A 106 13.24 -18.85 14.58
C ASP A 106 14.12 -17.58 14.48
N VAL A 107 13.73 -16.50 15.17
CA VAL A 107 14.36 -15.18 15.03
C VAL A 107 15.82 -15.19 15.48
N GLU A 108 16.12 -15.89 16.57
CA GLU A 108 17.50 -15.98 17.09
C GLU A 108 18.43 -16.65 16.07
N GLU A 109 17.99 -17.75 15.44
CA GLU A 109 18.76 -18.41 14.37
C GLU A 109 18.94 -17.50 13.15
N ILE A 110 17.91 -16.76 12.73
CA ILE A 110 18.01 -15.82 11.61
C ILE A 110 19.03 -14.71 11.92
N VAL A 111 19.02 -14.15 13.13
CA VAL A 111 19.97 -13.10 13.53
C VAL A 111 21.39 -13.66 13.58
N GLU A 112 21.58 -14.80 14.22
CA GLU A 112 22.90 -15.43 14.35
C GLU A 112 23.46 -15.87 12.99
N ARG A 113 22.73 -16.70 12.25
CA ARG A 113 23.23 -17.26 11.00
C ARG A 113 23.25 -16.23 9.88
N HIS A 114 22.14 -15.53 9.66
CA HIS A 114 22.05 -14.65 8.50
C HIS A 114 22.70 -13.29 8.77
N LEU A 115 22.27 -12.55 9.81
CA LEU A 115 22.71 -11.16 9.99
C LEU A 115 24.18 -11.04 10.43
N LEU A 116 24.63 -11.92 11.32
CA LEU A 116 26.01 -11.92 11.83
C LEU A 116 26.95 -12.72 10.92
N ASN A 117 26.57 -13.94 10.54
CA ASN A 117 27.46 -14.86 9.83
C ASN A 117 27.30 -14.84 8.30
N GLY A 118 26.25 -14.24 7.75
CA GLY A 118 25.98 -14.20 6.30
C GLY A 118 25.49 -15.53 5.73
N GLU A 119 25.03 -16.44 6.59
CA GLU A 119 24.54 -17.76 6.24
C GLU A 119 23.02 -17.77 6.19
N ILE A 120 22.45 -18.20 5.06
CA ILE A 120 21.00 -18.31 4.91
C ILE A 120 20.50 -19.50 5.74
N VAL A 121 19.40 -19.29 6.48
CA VAL A 121 18.71 -20.36 7.20
C VAL A 121 17.87 -21.16 6.21
N GLU A 122 18.49 -22.11 5.49
CA GLU A 122 17.88 -22.83 4.37
C GLU A 122 16.52 -23.45 4.72
N ARG A 123 16.35 -24.02 5.92
CA ARG A 123 15.08 -24.64 6.34
C ARG A 123 13.89 -23.68 6.34
N LEU A 124 14.13 -22.37 6.42
CA LEU A 124 13.10 -21.33 6.52
C LEU A 124 12.81 -20.65 5.17
N VAL A 125 13.62 -20.85 4.13
CA VAL A 125 13.35 -20.23 2.83
C VAL A 125 12.25 -20.96 2.08
N TYR A 126 11.72 -20.34 1.02
CA TYR A 126 10.75 -21.00 0.16
C TYR A 126 11.36 -22.23 -0.50
N HIS A 127 10.65 -23.36 -0.49
CA HIS A 127 11.08 -24.56 -1.21
C HIS A 127 10.15 -24.78 -2.41
N ASN A 128 10.73 -25.04 -3.57
CA ASN A 128 9.96 -25.34 -4.76
C ASN A 128 9.08 -26.58 -4.52
N PRO A 129 7.75 -26.51 -4.72
CA PRO A 129 6.85 -27.59 -4.33
C PRO A 129 7.01 -28.87 -5.17
N VAL A 130 7.68 -28.79 -6.33
CA VAL A 130 7.90 -29.93 -7.22
C VAL A 130 9.28 -30.57 -6.99
N SER A 131 10.34 -29.75 -6.97
CA SER A 131 11.71 -30.24 -6.87
C SER A 131 12.25 -30.34 -5.44
N GLY A 132 11.57 -29.72 -4.46
CA GLY A 132 12.02 -29.62 -3.08
C GLY A 132 13.26 -28.74 -2.87
N LYS A 133 13.78 -28.08 -3.92
CA LYS A 133 14.97 -27.24 -3.82
C LYS A 133 14.66 -25.91 -3.10
N PRO A 134 15.56 -25.43 -2.22
CA PRO A 134 15.42 -24.12 -1.61
C PRO A 134 15.59 -23.01 -2.66
N ILE A 135 14.75 -21.98 -2.57
CA ILE A 135 14.78 -20.75 -3.36
C ILE A 135 14.78 -19.58 -2.38
N PRO A 136 15.96 -19.08 -1.98
CA PRO A 136 16.06 -17.98 -1.03
C PRO A 136 15.57 -16.65 -1.59
N ALA A 137 15.85 -16.36 -2.86
CA ALA A 137 15.57 -15.07 -3.46
C ALA A 137 14.07 -14.88 -3.73
N TYR A 138 13.47 -13.85 -3.14
CA TYR A 138 12.07 -13.45 -3.35
C TYR A 138 11.74 -13.33 -4.84
N SER A 139 12.63 -12.68 -5.60
CA SER A 139 12.49 -12.48 -7.04
C SER A 139 12.58 -13.74 -7.90
N GLU A 140 13.00 -14.89 -7.35
CA GLU A 140 13.10 -16.17 -8.08
C GLU A 140 11.94 -17.14 -7.77
N ILE A 141 11.08 -16.80 -6.79
CA ILE A 141 9.96 -17.65 -6.42
C ILE A 141 8.89 -17.63 -7.52
N SER A 142 8.52 -18.81 -8.01
CA SER A 142 7.60 -18.99 -9.14
C SER A 142 6.24 -18.32 -8.94
N PHE A 143 5.76 -18.25 -7.71
CA PHE A 143 4.53 -17.53 -7.37
C PHE A 143 4.58 -16.06 -7.80
N TYR A 144 5.72 -15.37 -7.62
CA TYR A 144 5.86 -13.94 -7.96
C TYR A 144 6.26 -13.72 -9.42
N LEU A 145 7.10 -14.59 -9.99
CA LEU A 145 7.61 -14.45 -11.37
C LEU A 145 6.50 -14.36 -12.43
N GLY A 146 5.39 -15.07 -12.23
CA GLY A 146 4.25 -15.06 -13.16
C GLY A 146 3.32 -13.85 -13.04
N GLN A 147 3.58 -12.90 -12.14
CA GLN A 147 2.66 -11.81 -11.83
C GLN A 147 3.08 -10.49 -12.47
N GLU A 148 2.10 -9.76 -12.99
CA GLU A 148 2.23 -8.34 -13.28
C GLU A 148 1.56 -7.52 -12.17
N ARG A 149 2.34 -7.11 -11.17
CA ARG A 149 1.84 -6.36 -10.02
C ARG A 149 1.70 -4.88 -10.38
N ARG A 150 0.49 -4.46 -10.77
CA ARG A 150 0.18 -3.04 -11.07
C ARG A 150 -0.38 -2.29 -9.87
N VAL A 151 -1.51 -2.74 -9.31
CA VAL A 151 -2.14 -2.07 -8.14
C VAL A 151 -1.36 -2.33 -6.85
N LEU A 152 -0.84 -3.55 -6.70
CA LEU A 152 -0.10 -4.00 -5.52
C LEU A 152 1.41 -3.79 -5.66
N HIS A 153 1.91 -2.95 -6.59
CA HIS A 153 3.35 -2.84 -6.87
C HIS A 153 4.18 -2.39 -5.66
N ASN A 154 3.61 -1.54 -4.80
CA ASN A 154 4.26 -1.04 -3.58
C ASN A 154 4.07 -1.96 -2.38
N ASN A 155 3.06 -2.84 -2.40
CA ASN A 155 2.78 -3.74 -1.29
C ASN A 155 3.99 -4.67 -1.04
N GLY A 156 4.44 -4.75 0.21
CA GLY A 156 5.61 -5.54 0.58
C GLY A 156 6.95 -4.85 0.29
N PHE A 157 6.96 -3.69 -0.37
CA PHE A 157 8.18 -2.93 -0.66
C PHE A 157 8.31 -1.66 0.17
N ILE A 158 7.22 -0.90 0.31
CA ILE A 158 7.18 0.32 1.15
C ILE A 158 6.60 0.05 2.53
N ASP A 159 6.90 0.96 3.45
CA ASP A 159 6.16 1.13 4.70
C ASP A 159 4.82 1.84 4.46
N PRO A 160 3.66 1.19 4.69
CA PRO A 160 2.35 1.80 4.48
C PRO A 160 2.07 3.00 5.41
N TRP A 161 2.83 3.16 6.49
CA TRP A 161 2.71 4.26 7.44
C TRP A 161 3.56 5.48 7.06
N SER A 162 4.28 5.41 5.93
CA SER A 162 5.22 6.43 5.49
C SER A 162 4.81 7.04 4.14
N ILE A 163 4.18 8.22 4.20
CA ILE A 163 3.91 9.03 3.00
C ILE A 163 5.19 9.35 2.20
N ASP A 164 6.32 9.50 2.88
CA ASP A 164 7.62 9.76 2.28
C ASP A 164 8.04 8.64 1.32
N GLU A 165 7.85 7.38 1.71
CA GLU A 165 8.18 6.24 0.87
C GLU A 165 7.24 6.12 -0.33
N TYR A 166 5.96 6.45 -0.13
CA TYR A 166 4.99 6.50 -1.24
C TYR A 166 5.38 7.56 -2.27
N ILE A 167 5.71 8.78 -1.84
CA ILE A 167 6.17 9.87 -2.72
C ILE A 167 7.48 9.50 -3.43
N ALA A 168 8.42 8.88 -2.71
CA ALA A 168 9.68 8.43 -3.28
C ALA A 168 9.49 7.36 -4.38
N ARG A 169 8.36 6.63 -4.31
CA ARG A 169 7.89 5.66 -5.31
C ARG A 169 6.91 6.26 -6.32
N ASP A 170 7.05 7.55 -6.60
CA ASP A 170 6.28 8.34 -7.57
C ASP A 170 4.83 8.66 -7.16
N GLY A 171 4.46 8.39 -5.91
CA GLY A 171 3.17 8.78 -5.35
C GLY A 171 2.90 10.28 -5.44
N TYR A 172 1.64 10.63 -5.70
CA TYR A 172 1.12 11.99 -5.90
C TYR A 172 1.62 12.73 -7.15
N GLN A 173 2.53 12.15 -7.94
CA GLN A 173 2.95 12.78 -9.19
C GLN A 173 1.83 12.78 -10.24
N ALA A 174 0.96 11.76 -10.25
CA ALA A 174 -0.17 11.73 -11.16
C ALA A 174 -1.22 12.77 -10.76
N LEU A 175 -1.48 12.94 -9.47
CA LEU A 175 -2.31 14.04 -8.96
C LEU A 175 -1.73 15.40 -9.32
N ALA A 176 -0.43 15.61 -9.09
CA ALA A 176 0.26 16.85 -9.44
C ALA A 176 0.10 17.18 -10.94
N LYS A 177 0.30 16.19 -11.81
CA LYS A 177 0.11 16.32 -13.27
C LYS A 177 -1.34 16.67 -13.60
N ALA A 178 -2.30 15.94 -13.03
CA ALA A 178 -3.73 16.19 -13.27
C ALA A 178 -4.11 17.63 -12.92
N LEU A 179 -3.70 18.12 -11.75
CA LEU A 179 -4.09 19.44 -11.25
C LEU A 179 -3.39 20.61 -11.96
N THR A 180 -2.18 20.41 -12.47
CA THR A 180 -1.34 21.53 -12.97
C THR A 180 -1.11 21.53 -14.48
N GLN A 181 -1.33 20.40 -15.16
CA GLN A 181 -0.97 20.22 -16.57
C GLN A 181 -2.10 19.67 -17.43
N MET A 182 -3.22 19.27 -16.84
CA MET A 182 -4.34 18.67 -17.56
C MET A 182 -5.62 19.42 -17.24
N LYS A 183 -6.57 19.40 -18.18
CA LYS A 183 -7.98 19.71 -17.92
C LYS A 183 -8.68 18.44 -17.42
N PRO A 184 -9.78 18.56 -16.66
CA PRO A 184 -10.51 17.39 -16.18
C PRO A 184 -10.96 16.43 -17.30
N ASP A 185 -11.37 16.96 -18.47
CA ASP A 185 -11.75 16.12 -19.63
C ASP A 185 -10.56 15.33 -20.19
N GLU A 186 -9.35 15.89 -20.16
CA GLU A 186 -8.13 15.18 -20.58
C GLU A 186 -7.80 14.03 -19.61
N VAL A 187 -8.09 14.19 -18.32
CA VAL A 187 -7.95 13.11 -17.33
C VAL A 187 -8.93 11.98 -17.63
N ILE A 188 -10.20 12.30 -17.92
CA ILE A 188 -11.21 11.30 -18.33
C ILE A 188 -10.78 10.59 -19.62
N ASP A 189 -10.26 11.33 -20.60
CA ASP A 189 -9.76 10.78 -21.85
C ASP A 189 -8.59 9.82 -21.64
N GLU A 190 -7.67 10.15 -20.72
CA GLU A 190 -6.55 9.28 -20.37
C GLU A 190 -7.04 7.97 -19.72
N VAL A 191 -8.00 8.05 -18.80
CA VAL A 191 -8.66 6.86 -18.23
C VAL A 191 -9.39 6.06 -19.32
N ARG A 192 -9.99 6.72 -20.31
CA ARG A 192 -10.64 6.04 -21.44
C ARG A 192 -9.63 5.27 -22.29
N LYS A 193 -8.50 5.89 -22.63
CA LYS A 193 -7.40 5.26 -23.40
C LYS A 193 -6.83 4.03 -22.69
N SER A 194 -6.78 4.05 -21.35
CA SER A 194 -6.31 2.91 -20.56
C SER A 194 -7.22 1.67 -20.64
N GLY A 195 -8.48 1.84 -21.07
CA GLY A 195 -9.48 0.77 -21.08
C GLY A 195 -9.92 0.32 -19.69
N LEU A 196 -9.72 1.15 -18.64
CA LEU A 196 -10.08 0.78 -17.27
C LEU A 196 -11.59 0.52 -17.13
N ARG A 197 -11.90 -0.61 -16.50
CA ARG A 197 -13.26 -1.06 -16.16
C ARG A 197 -13.37 -1.21 -14.65
N GLY A 198 -14.59 -1.05 -14.13
CA GLY A 198 -14.90 -1.24 -12.71
C GLY A 198 -14.45 -2.61 -12.22
N ARG A 199 -13.66 -2.63 -11.14
CA ARG A 199 -13.04 -3.85 -10.59
C ARG A 199 -13.87 -4.53 -9.50
N GLY A 200 -15.01 -3.96 -9.11
CA GLY A 200 -15.99 -4.58 -8.20
C GLY A 200 -16.93 -5.58 -8.88
N GLY A 201 -16.53 -6.21 -9.99
CA GLY A 201 -17.31 -7.26 -10.67
C GLY A 201 -18.10 -6.80 -11.90
N ALA A 202 -18.87 -5.71 -11.82
CA ALA A 202 -19.76 -5.28 -12.93
C ALA A 202 -19.03 -4.88 -14.22
N GLY A 203 -17.75 -4.51 -14.14
CA GLY A 203 -16.94 -4.24 -15.33
C GLY A 203 -17.42 -3.05 -16.17
N PHE A 204 -18.16 -2.09 -15.60
CA PHE A 204 -18.57 -0.90 -16.34
C PHE A 204 -17.36 -0.01 -16.68
N PRO A 205 -17.22 0.57 -17.89
CA PRO A 205 -16.08 1.43 -18.22
C PRO A 205 -15.98 2.65 -17.30
N THR A 206 -14.85 2.82 -16.62
CA THR A 206 -14.66 3.85 -15.58
C THR A 206 -14.78 5.26 -16.16
N ALA A 207 -14.14 5.51 -17.31
CA ALA A 207 -14.20 6.82 -17.97
C ALA A 207 -15.62 7.19 -18.43
N THR A 208 -16.44 6.21 -18.80
CA THR A 208 -17.85 6.45 -19.13
C THR A 208 -18.64 6.85 -17.89
N LYS A 209 -18.45 6.16 -16.76
CA LYS A 209 -19.09 6.52 -15.47
C LYS A 209 -18.70 7.95 -15.06
N TRP A 210 -17.41 8.30 -15.14
CA TRP A 210 -16.93 9.65 -14.83
C TRP A 210 -17.51 10.71 -15.76
N GLY A 211 -17.61 10.42 -17.07
CA GLY A 211 -18.21 11.31 -18.05
C GLY A 211 -19.69 11.62 -17.77
N PHE A 212 -20.48 10.62 -17.34
CA PHE A 212 -21.87 10.83 -16.95
C PHE A 212 -21.99 11.75 -15.74
N VAL A 213 -21.22 11.49 -14.67
CA VAL A 213 -21.26 12.31 -13.45
C VAL A 213 -20.76 13.73 -13.72
N ARG A 214 -19.71 13.89 -14.54
CA ARG A 214 -19.22 15.21 -14.96
C ARG A 214 -20.28 16.01 -15.71
N SER A 215 -21.01 15.37 -16.62
CA SER A 215 -22.03 16.03 -17.45
C SER A 215 -23.32 16.33 -16.69
N ALA A 216 -23.58 15.65 -15.56
CA ALA A 216 -24.75 15.90 -14.75
C ALA A 216 -24.71 17.31 -14.13
N PRO A 217 -25.78 18.12 -14.27
CA PRO A 217 -25.84 19.44 -13.64
C PRO A 217 -26.02 19.29 -12.12
N SER A 218 -25.01 19.71 -11.36
CA SER A 218 -25.07 19.79 -9.90
C SER A 218 -23.98 20.72 -9.39
N GLU A 219 -24.33 21.55 -8.40
CA GLU A 219 -23.37 22.40 -7.67
C GLU A 219 -22.46 21.56 -6.77
N GLU A 220 -22.91 20.37 -6.37
CA GLU A 220 -22.16 19.47 -5.49
C GLU A 220 -22.21 18.03 -6.00
N LYS A 221 -21.06 17.37 -5.99
CA LYS A 221 -20.85 15.98 -6.41
C LYS A 221 -19.96 15.28 -5.40
N TYR A 222 -19.97 13.95 -5.40
CA TYR A 222 -19.21 13.14 -4.46
C TYR A 222 -18.41 12.06 -5.17
N VAL A 223 -17.29 11.66 -4.56
CA VAL A 223 -16.57 10.42 -4.91
C VAL A 223 -16.64 9.46 -3.73
N ILE A 224 -17.09 8.25 -4.00
CA ILE A 224 -17.21 7.21 -2.97
C ILE A 224 -16.32 6.03 -3.35
N CYS A 225 -15.43 5.66 -2.43
CA CYS A 225 -14.65 4.44 -2.52
C CYS A 225 -15.39 3.34 -1.77
N ASN A 226 -15.88 2.34 -2.52
CA ASN A 226 -16.49 1.15 -1.95
C ASN A 226 -15.39 0.14 -1.53
N GLY A 227 -15.10 0.13 -0.24
CA GLY A 227 -14.25 -0.86 0.44
C GLY A 227 -15.04 -1.94 1.18
N ASP A 228 -16.32 -2.13 0.86
CA ASP A 228 -17.16 -3.21 1.39
C ASP A 228 -16.88 -4.52 0.60
N GLU A 229 -15.70 -5.08 0.84
CA GLU A 229 -15.25 -6.35 0.25
C GLU A 229 -15.90 -7.53 1.01
N GLY A 230 -17.22 -7.68 0.84
CA GLY A 230 -18.03 -8.67 1.54
C GLY A 230 -17.90 -10.11 1.01
N ASP A 231 -17.46 -10.28 -0.24
CA ASP A 231 -17.41 -11.57 -0.92
C ASP A 231 -16.45 -12.56 -0.22
N PRO A 232 -16.91 -13.80 0.09
CA PRO A 232 -16.03 -14.82 0.66
C PRO A 232 -14.82 -15.09 -0.24
N GLY A 233 -13.62 -15.01 0.34
CA GLY A 233 -12.36 -15.22 -0.38
C GLY A 233 -11.81 -13.98 -1.09
N ALA A 234 -12.52 -12.83 -1.06
CA ALA A 234 -11.99 -11.55 -1.51
C ALA A 234 -11.20 -10.86 -0.38
N TYR A 235 -10.01 -10.35 -0.73
CA TYR A 235 -9.13 -9.60 0.18
C TYR A 235 -8.16 -8.68 -0.59
N MET A 236 -8.47 -8.40 -1.86
CA MET A 236 -7.65 -7.57 -2.74
C MET A 236 -7.75 -6.10 -2.32
N ASN A 237 -8.95 -5.62 -1.99
CA ASN A 237 -9.16 -4.26 -1.50
C ASN A 237 -8.49 -4.09 -0.14
N ARG A 238 -8.71 -5.05 0.78
CA ARG A 238 -8.02 -5.08 2.08
C ARG A 238 -6.51 -4.92 1.92
N SER A 239 -5.92 -5.67 0.99
CA SER A 239 -4.47 -5.63 0.77
C SER A 239 -3.97 -4.24 0.37
N VAL A 240 -4.72 -3.49 -0.44
CA VAL A 240 -4.36 -2.12 -0.83
C VAL A 240 -4.59 -1.14 0.31
N LEU A 241 -5.73 -1.25 1.01
CA LEU A 241 -6.06 -0.38 2.15
C LEU A 241 -5.03 -0.48 3.28
N GLU A 242 -4.57 -1.70 3.59
CA GLU A 242 -3.55 -1.93 4.62
C GLU A 242 -2.12 -1.66 4.14
N GLY A 243 -1.83 -1.92 2.86
CA GLY A 243 -0.45 -1.96 2.36
C GLY A 243 -0.01 -0.78 1.50
N ASN A 244 -0.95 0.02 0.99
CA ASN A 244 -0.69 1.14 0.09
C ASN A 244 -1.84 2.17 0.12
N PRO A 245 -2.24 2.68 1.30
CA PRO A 245 -3.45 3.50 1.48
C PRO A 245 -3.40 4.82 0.69
N HIS A 246 -2.21 5.42 0.53
CA HIS A 246 -2.07 6.66 -0.22
C HIS A 246 -2.44 6.53 -1.70
N SER A 247 -2.33 5.33 -2.30
CA SER A 247 -2.80 5.10 -3.67
C SER A 247 -4.31 5.24 -3.83
N ILE A 248 -5.07 4.94 -2.77
CA ILE A 248 -6.52 5.12 -2.74
C ILE A 248 -6.84 6.61 -2.63
N ILE A 249 -6.16 7.32 -1.75
CA ILE A 249 -6.30 8.78 -1.57
C ILE A 249 -5.99 9.51 -2.88
N GLU A 250 -4.86 9.19 -3.51
CA GLU A 250 -4.45 9.78 -4.79
C GLU A 250 -5.48 9.48 -5.88
N GLY A 251 -5.92 8.23 -6.01
CA GLY A 251 -6.93 7.83 -6.99
C GLY A 251 -8.27 8.55 -6.80
N MET A 252 -8.73 8.69 -5.55
CA MET A 252 -9.95 9.44 -5.21
C MET A 252 -9.81 10.92 -5.56
N ALA A 253 -8.68 11.55 -5.25
CA ALA A 253 -8.43 12.96 -5.56
C ALA A 253 -8.39 13.22 -7.08
N ILE A 254 -7.75 12.33 -7.85
CA ILE A 254 -7.74 12.42 -9.32
C ILE A 254 -9.16 12.27 -9.87
N GLY A 255 -9.95 11.32 -9.37
CA GLY A 255 -11.35 11.14 -9.76
C GLY A 255 -12.22 12.34 -9.43
N ALA A 256 -12.06 12.92 -8.24
CA ALA A 256 -12.76 14.12 -7.81
C ALA A 256 -12.45 15.32 -8.72
N TYR A 257 -11.17 15.52 -9.05
CA TYR A 257 -10.75 16.53 -10.01
C TYR A 257 -11.36 16.32 -11.41
N ALA A 258 -11.33 15.09 -11.91
CA ALA A 258 -11.84 14.74 -13.24
C ALA A 258 -13.36 15.00 -13.36
N ILE A 259 -14.12 14.59 -12.34
CA ILE A 259 -15.58 14.75 -12.31
C ILE A 259 -16.00 16.22 -12.11
N GLY A 260 -15.24 16.99 -11.33
CA GLY A 260 -15.51 18.39 -11.02
C GLY A 260 -16.60 18.58 -9.95
N ASN A 261 -16.63 19.75 -9.30
CA ASN A 261 -17.57 20.10 -8.22
C ASN A 261 -17.62 19.07 -7.07
N VAL A 262 -16.50 18.38 -6.80
CA VAL A 262 -16.36 17.45 -5.68
C VAL A 262 -15.45 18.06 -4.63
N HIS A 263 -16.00 18.35 -3.45
CA HIS A 263 -15.23 18.82 -2.29
C HIS A 263 -15.08 17.74 -1.21
N GLN A 264 -15.95 16.74 -1.21
CA GLN A 264 -15.98 15.66 -0.23
C GLN A 264 -16.04 14.30 -0.92
N GLY A 265 -15.23 13.38 -0.41
CA GLY A 265 -15.29 11.96 -0.73
C GLY A 265 -15.51 11.12 0.52
N TYR A 266 -16.00 9.90 0.32
CA TYR A 266 -16.22 8.94 1.40
C TYR A 266 -15.54 7.62 1.06
N ALA A 267 -14.74 7.11 1.98
CA ALA A 267 -14.25 5.74 1.93
C ALA A 267 -15.15 4.88 2.82
N TYR A 268 -16.07 4.13 2.22
CA TYR A 268 -16.90 3.17 2.95
C TYR A 268 -16.08 1.91 3.16
N VAL A 269 -15.65 1.64 4.38
CA VAL A 269 -14.80 0.48 4.71
C VAL A 269 -15.54 -0.38 5.70
N ARG A 270 -15.67 -1.67 5.41
CA ARG A 270 -16.34 -2.61 6.30
C ARG A 270 -15.71 -2.65 7.70
N ALA A 271 -16.54 -2.72 8.74
CA ALA A 271 -16.04 -2.72 10.13
C ALA A 271 -15.15 -3.92 10.46
N GLU A 272 -15.26 -5.03 9.71
CA GLU A 272 -14.40 -6.20 9.92
C GLU A 272 -12.95 -5.99 9.47
N TYR A 273 -12.61 -4.84 8.87
CA TYR A 273 -11.24 -4.47 8.50
C TYR A 273 -10.69 -3.31 9.37
N PRO A 274 -10.47 -3.53 10.69
CA PRO A 274 -9.99 -2.47 11.59
C PRO A 274 -8.61 -1.93 11.20
N LEU A 275 -7.68 -2.80 10.78
CA LEU A 275 -6.36 -2.37 10.32
C LEU A 275 -6.43 -1.47 9.08
N ALA A 276 -7.32 -1.80 8.12
CA ALA A 276 -7.53 -0.98 6.94
C ALA A 276 -8.05 0.43 7.31
N ILE A 277 -8.99 0.51 8.25
CA ILE A 277 -9.52 1.79 8.76
C ILE A 277 -8.39 2.59 9.43
N GLU A 278 -7.59 1.95 10.27
CA GLU A 278 -6.48 2.59 10.98
C GLU A 278 -5.41 3.13 10.01
N THR A 279 -4.92 2.27 9.11
CA THR A 279 -3.88 2.63 8.14
C THR A 279 -4.38 3.71 7.16
N LEU A 280 -5.63 3.64 6.70
CA LEU A 280 -6.21 4.70 5.86
C LEU A 280 -6.40 6.01 6.63
N SER A 281 -6.82 5.96 7.91
CA SER A 281 -6.97 7.15 8.76
C SER A 281 -5.65 7.87 8.93
N HIS A 282 -4.58 7.12 9.21
CA HIS A 282 -3.22 7.66 9.30
C HIS A 282 -2.75 8.28 7.98
N ALA A 283 -2.96 7.59 6.87
CA ALA A 283 -2.60 8.10 5.55
C ALA A 283 -3.38 9.38 5.17
N ILE A 284 -4.66 9.48 5.52
CA ILE A 284 -5.47 10.70 5.33
C ILE A 284 -4.89 11.85 6.17
N ALA A 285 -4.52 11.60 7.43
CA ALA A 285 -3.90 12.60 8.29
C ALA A 285 -2.56 13.10 7.71
N GLN A 286 -1.69 12.18 7.27
CA GLN A 286 -0.43 12.54 6.61
C GLN A 286 -0.65 13.34 5.32
N ALA A 287 -1.61 12.93 4.46
CA ALA A 287 -1.91 13.65 3.23
C ALA A 287 -2.40 15.08 3.51
N ARG A 288 -3.22 15.28 4.54
CA ARG A 288 -3.66 16.62 5.01
C ARG A 288 -2.48 17.45 5.50
N GLU A 289 -1.62 16.87 6.34
CA GLU A 289 -0.43 17.55 6.88
C GLU A 289 0.55 17.98 5.77
N TYR A 290 0.73 17.13 4.76
CA TYR A 290 1.62 17.41 3.63
C TYR A 290 0.98 18.36 2.62
N GLY A 291 -0.30 18.75 2.77
CA GLY A 291 -1.00 19.60 1.80
C GLY A 291 -1.40 18.89 0.50
N LEU A 292 -1.42 17.56 0.52
CA LEU A 292 -1.82 16.69 -0.59
C LEU A 292 -3.30 16.31 -0.55
N LEU A 293 -4.00 16.67 0.53
CA LEU A 293 -5.45 16.56 0.71
C LEU A 293 -5.95 17.79 1.48
N GLY A 294 -7.20 18.19 1.27
CA GLY A 294 -7.81 19.39 1.87
C GLY A 294 -7.77 20.59 0.94
N LYS A 295 -7.59 21.79 1.50
CA LYS A 295 -7.61 23.06 0.76
C LYS A 295 -6.28 23.36 0.09
N ASN A 296 -6.38 23.94 -1.10
CA ASN A 296 -5.26 24.39 -1.91
C ASN A 296 -4.23 23.28 -2.20
N THR A 297 -4.72 22.09 -2.54
CA THR A 297 -3.88 20.93 -2.82
C THR A 297 -2.94 21.23 -3.99
N MET A 298 -1.66 20.90 -3.84
CA MET A 298 -0.61 21.18 -4.83
C MET A 298 -0.52 22.67 -5.22
N GLY A 299 -0.81 23.58 -4.28
CA GLY A 299 -0.75 25.03 -4.53
C GLY A 299 -1.78 25.55 -5.53
N THR A 300 -2.78 24.72 -5.88
CA THR A 300 -3.89 25.08 -6.77
C THR A 300 -5.10 25.56 -5.97
N ASN A 301 -6.22 25.87 -6.64
CA ASN A 301 -7.51 26.12 -5.97
C ASN A 301 -8.32 24.83 -5.75
N PHE A 302 -7.74 23.65 -6.00
CA PHE A 302 -8.41 22.38 -5.77
C PHE A 302 -8.58 22.12 -4.27
N GLU A 303 -9.81 21.78 -3.88
CA GLU A 303 -10.18 21.40 -2.52
C GLU A 303 -10.87 20.04 -2.54
N PHE A 304 -10.33 19.09 -1.81
CA PHE A 304 -10.92 17.76 -1.67
C PHE A 304 -10.59 17.14 -0.31
N SER A 305 -11.62 16.70 0.41
CA SER A 305 -11.49 15.99 1.68
C SER A 305 -12.04 14.57 1.56
N ILE A 306 -11.53 13.67 2.39
CA ILE A 306 -12.01 12.29 2.50
C ILE A 306 -12.33 12.01 3.96
N ASP A 307 -13.49 11.42 4.21
CA ASP A 307 -13.82 10.81 5.49
C ASP A 307 -14.06 9.31 5.33
N ILE A 308 -13.74 8.57 6.38
CA ILE A 308 -13.98 7.13 6.42
C ILE A 308 -15.34 6.90 7.06
N PHE A 309 -16.16 6.08 6.40
CA PHE A 309 -17.43 5.61 6.93
C PHE A 309 -17.30 4.11 7.24
N PRO A 310 -17.16 3.71 8.51
CA PRO A 310 -17.15 2.31 8.89
C PRO A 310 -18.52 1.68 8.62
N GLY A 311 -18.57 0.59 7.85
CA GLY A 311 -19.80 -0.15 7.61
C GLY A 311 -20.33 -0.83 8.88
N ALA A 312 -21.57 -1.31 8.85
CA ALA A 312 -22.24 -1.92 10.02
C ALA A 312 -22.44 -3.44 9.89
N GLY A 313 -21.62 -4.11 9.07
CA GLY A 313 -21.63 -5.58 8.91
C GLY A 313 -22.73 -6.14 7.99
N ALA A 314 -23.29 -5.31 7.12
CA ALA A 314 -24.33 -5.71 6.17
C ALA A 314 -23.75 -5.95 4.77
N PHE A 315 -23.70 -7.22 4.33
CA PHE A 315 -23.19 -7.61 3.01
C PHE A 315 -23.87 -6.89 1.83
N VAL A 316 -25.17 -6.57 1.97
CA VAL A 316 -25.93 -5.86 0.92
C VAL A 316 -25.40 -4.45 0.67
N CYS A 317 -24.71 -3.83 1.63
CA CYS A 317 -24.10 -2.51 1.48
C CYS A 317 -22.91 -2.49 0.51
N GLY A 318 -22.49 -3.64 -0.04
CA GLY A 318 -21.57 -3.69 -1.17
C GLY A 318 -22.23 -3.26 -2.49
N GLU A 319 -23.56 -3.31 -2.59
CA GLU A 319 -24.33 -2.78 -3.71
C GLU A 319 -24.37 -1.24 -3.67
N GLU A 320 -24.26 -0.56 -4.82
CA GLU A 320 -23.99 0.88 -4.84
C GLU A 320 -25.12 1.72 -4.23
N THR A 321 -26.39 1.33 -4.37
CA THR A 321 -27.51 2.04 -3.74
C THR A 321 -27.63 1.73 -2.25
N GLY A 322 -27.43 0.48 -1.83
CA GLY A 322 -27.39 0.10 -0.41
C GLY A 322 -26.28 0.84 0.34
N LEU A 323 -25.10 0.96 -0.29
CA LEU A 323 -23.98 1.73 0.23
C LEU A 323 -24.34 3.20 0.45
N LEU A 324 -24.95 3.84 -0.56
CA LEU A 324 -25.37 5.24 -0.48
C LEU A 324 -26.38 5.47 0.65
N ILE A 325 -27.39 4.61 0.74
CA ILE A 325 -28.41 4.65 1.80
C ILE A 325 -27.76 4.49 3.18
N SER A 326 -26.76 3.60 3.30
CA SER A 326 -26.00 3.42 4.54
C SER A 326 -25.20 4.67 4.92
N ILE A 327 -24.55 5.35 3.97
CA ILE A 327 -23.82 6.60 4.22
C ILE A 327 -24.76 7.72 4.68
N GLU A 328 -26.00 7.74 4.15
CA GLU A 328 -27.05 8.67 4.58
C GLU A 328 -27.61 8.36 6.00
N GLY A 329 -27.09 7.34 6.69
CA GLY A 329 -27.53 6.94 8.03
C GLY A 329 -28.86 6.18 8.04
N LYS A 330 -29.31 5.69 6.88
CA LYS A 330 -30.53 4.88 6.73
C LYS A 330 -30.16 3.40 6.68
N ARG A 331 -31.18 2.53 6.72
CA ARG A 331 -31.01 1.08 6.57
C ARG A 331 -30.68 0.76 5.12
N GLY A 332 -29.42 0.42 4.85
CA GLY A 332 -28.93 -0.08 3.55
C GLY A 332 -29.39 -1.49 3.21
#